data_AF-A0A1J0TQ48-F1
#
_entry.id   AF-A0A1J0TQ48-F1
#
_cell.length_a   1.000
_cell.length_b   1.000
_cell.length_c   1.000
_cell.angle_alpha   90.00
_cell.angle_beta   90.00
_cell.angle_gamma   90.00
#
_symmetry.space_group_name_H-M   'P 1'
#
loop_
_entity.id
_entity.type
_entity.pdbx_description
1 polymer ?
#
loop_
_entity_poly.entity_id
_entity_poly.type
_entity_poly.pdbx_seq_one_letter_code
_entity_poly.pdbx_strand_id
1 'polypeptide(L)'
;MERFRRIQGISYADLSRRLKQLGRPIAPLGLTRIRDLQRRVDVDDLVALAHALGVDPADLLRQVPDDSRKQSGYTAPADDVQQALEWLNTPASDRGELPPFPPNARIGPIRLKVRVRADGPPIEIDLVPLLENLDSTQDGEDEIDGDD
;
A
#
# COMPACT_ATOMS: atom_id res chain seq x y z
N MET A 1 9.24 10.54 -1.20
CA MET A 1 9.13 11.42 -2.39
C MET A 1 10.45 12.08 -2.78
N GLU A 2 11.05 12.96 -1.95
CA GLU A 2 12.25 13.76 -2.33
C GLU A 2 13.44 12.89 -2.77
N ARG A 3 13.71 11.78 -2.07
CA ARG A 3 14.74 10.80 -2.45
C ARG A 3 14.60 10.35 -3.92
N PHE A 4 13.43 9.83 -4.29
CA PHE A 4 13.17 9.32 -5.63
C PHE A 4 13.19 10.41 -6.70
N ARG A 5 12.68 11.60 -6.36
CA ARG A 5 12.76 12.79 -7.22
C ARG A 5 14.21 13.13 -7.56
N ARG A 6 15.11 13.14 -6.56
CA ARG A 6 16.54 13.44 -6.73
C ARG A 6 17.25 12.36 -7.54
N ILE A 7 16.98 11.08 -7.26
CA ILE A 7 17.56 9.96 -8.02
C ILE A 7 17.22 10.08 -9.52
N GLN A 8 16.00 10.53 -9.85
CA GLN A 8 15.58 10.73 -11.23
C GLN A 8 15.98 12.08 -11.83
N GLY A 9 16.54 13.01 -11.03
CA GLY A 9 16.92 14.34 -11.51
C GLY A 9 15.76 15.22 -11.97
N ILE A 10 14.50 14.90 -11.61
CA ILE A 10 13.32 15.63 -12.10
C ILE A 10 12.94 16.77 -11.16
N SER A 11 12.44 17.89 -11.68
CA SER A 11 11.95 18.99 -10.83
C SER A 11 10.54 18.71 -10.26
N TYR A 12 10.10 19.53 -9.30
CA TYR A 12 8.69 19.53 -8.87
C TYR A 12 7.72 19.91 -9.98
N ALA A 13 8.16 20.75 -10.93
CA ALA A 13 7.36 21.09 -12.11
C ALA A 13 7.19 19.89 -13.05
N ASP A 14 8.24 19.08 -13.22
CA ASP A 14 8.18 17.86 -14.03
C ASP A 14 7.28 16.81 -13.38
N LEU A 15 7.40 16.61 -12.07
CA LEU A 15 6.53 15.70 -11.33
C LEU A 15 5.06 16.15 -11.40
N SER A 16 4.79 17.45 -11.25
CA SER A 16 3.46 18.02 -11.42
C SER A 16 2.88 17.76 -12.83
N ARG A 17 3.73 17.86 -13.86
CA ARG A 17 3.33 17.56 -15.25
C ARG A 17 2.98 16.09 -15.44
N ARG A 18 3.78 15.17 -14.89
CA ARG A 18 3.49 13.72 -14.92
C ARG A 18 2.17 13.40 -14.24
N LEU A 19 1.94 13.96 -13.05
CA LEU A 19 0.69 13.80 -12.31
C LEU A 19 -0.53 14.33 -13.08
N LYS A 20 -0.36 15.46 -13.79
CA LYS A 20 -1.40 15.97 -14.70
C LYS A 20 -1.69 15.01 -15.85
N GLN A 21 -0.68 14.37 -16.43
CA GLN A 21 -0.86 13.36 -17.49
C GLN A 21 -1.59 12.11 -16.98
N LEU A 22 -1.42 11.77 -15.70
CA LEU A 22 -2.13 10.66 -15.04
C LEU A 22 -3.57 11.01 -14.61
N GLY A 23 -4.05 12.23 -14.90
CA GLY A 23 -5.40 12.67 -14.50
C GLY A 23 -5.55 13.03 -13.02
N ARG A 24 -4.43 13.12 -12.27
CA ARG A 24 -4.40 13.50 -10.85
C ARG A 24 -3.49 14.72 -10.64
N PRO A 25 -3.90 15.93 -11.09
CA PRO A 25 -3.02 17.09 -11.07
C PRO A 25 -2.73 17.57 -9.64
N ILE A 26 -1.45 17.65 -9.28
CA ILE A 26 -0.97 18.32 -8.07
C ILE A 26 0.00 19.42 -8.48
N ALA A 27 -0.28 20.67 -8.10
CA ALA A 27 0.59 21.81 -8.40
C ALA A 27 1.94 21.71 -7.65
N PRO A 28 3.03 22.33 -8.16
CA PRO A 28 4.35 22.27 -7.51
C PRO A 28 4.34 22.73 -6.05
N LEU A 29 3.59 23.79 -5.73
CA LEU A 29 3.41 24.26 -4.34
C LEU A 29 2.72 23.20 -3.46
N GLY A 30 1.76 22.46 -4.03
CA GLY A 30 1.10 21.35 -3.35
C GLY A 30 2.05 20.19 -3.06
N LEU A 31 2.97 19.89 -3.99
CA LEU A 31 4.02 18.88 -3.80
C LEU A 31 5.02 19.32 -2.71
N THR A 32 5.42 20.59 -2.68
CA THR A 32 6.26 21.15 -1.61
C THR A 32 5.58 21.04 -0.24
N ARG A 33 4.28 21.37 -0.15
CA ARG A 33 3.52 21.23 1.11
C ARG A 33 3.37 19.76 1.55
N ILE A 34 3.21 18.82 0.62
CA ILE A 34 3.22 17.39 0.93
C ILE A 34 4.59 16.98 1.50
N ARG A 35 5.69 17.39 0.86
CA ARG A 35 7.05 17.14 1.34
C ARG A 35 7.24 17.64 2.77
N ASP A 36 6.76 18.84 3.05
CA ASP A 36 6.90 19.51 4.35
C ASP A 36 5.86 19.06 5.38
N LEU A 37 5.08 18.01 5.07
CA LEU A 37 4.01 17.45 5.91
C LEU A 37 2.92 18.47 6.29
N GLN A 38 2.80 19.55 5.52
CA GLN A 38 1.79 20.59 5.68
C GLN A 38 0.50 20.29 4.89
N ARG A 39 0.49 19.21 4.10
CA ARG A 39 -0.67 18.74 3.35
C ARG A 39 -0.78 17.23 3.49
N ARG A 40 -1.98 16.76 3.86
CA ARG A 40 -2.31 15.34 3.90
C ARG A 40 -2.35 14.76 2.47
N VAL A 41 -1.98 13.48 2.38
CA VAL A 41 -1.97 12.69 1.14
C VAL A 41 -3.02 11.60 1.33
N ASP A 42 -3.96 11.49 0.39
CA ASP A 42 -4.90 10.36 0.34
C ASP A 42 -4.29 9.17 -0.42
N VAL A 43 -4.99 8.04 -0.44
CA VAL A 43 -4.50 6.81 -1.08
C VAL A 43 -4.34 7.01 -2.60
N ASP A 44 -5.24 7.76 -3.23
CA ASP A 44 -5.17 8.05 -4.66
C ASP A 44 -3.95 8.92 -5.02
N ASP A 45 -3.67 9.95 -4.22
CA ASP A 45 -2.48 10.79 -4.33
C ASP A 45 -1.21 9.96 -4.12
N LEU A 46 -1.20 9.04 -3.14
CA LEU A 46 -0.08 8.15 -2.89
C LEU A 46 0.23 7.27 -4.10
N VAL A 47 -0.79 6.60 -4.66
CA VAL A 47 -0.64 5.73 -5.82
C VAL A 47 -0.24 6.53 -7.06
N ALA A 48 -0.83 7.71 -7.28
CA ALA A 48 -0.47 8.58 -8.39
C ALA A 48 0.97 9.09 -8.28
N LEU A 49 1.43 9.45 -7.07
CA LEU A 49 2.81 9.85 -6.81
C LEU A 49 3.78 8.69 -7.07
N ALA A 50 3.44 7.48 -6.61
CA ALA A 50 4.24 6.29 -6.84
C ALA A 50 4.38 5.99 -8.33
N HIS A 51 3.26 6.03 -9.08
CA HIS A 51 3.25 5.83 -10.52
C HIS A 51 4.05 6.91 -11.26
N ALA A 52 3.89 8.19 -10.91
CA ALA A 52 4.64 9.29 -11.53
C ALA A 52 6.15 9.23 -11.26
N LEU A 53 6.54 8.58 -10.16
CA LEU A 53 7.92 8.31 -9.77
C LEU A 53 8.39 6.91 -10.19
N GLY A 54 7.56 6.06 -10.80
CA GLY A 54 7.98 4.71 -11.19
C GLY A 54 8.46 3.84 -10.03
N VAL A 55 7.81 3.95 -8.87
CA VAL A 55 8.11 3.16 -7.67
C VAL A 55 6.84 2.48 -7.14
N ASP A 56 7.00 1.51 -6.24
CA ASP A 56 5.86 0.91 -5.55
C ASP A 56 5.27 1.90 -4.52
N PRO A 57 3.95 1.96 -4.30
CA PRO A 57 3.37 2.81 -3.25
C PRO A 57 3.97 2.59 -1.86
N ALA A 58 4.33 1.34 -1.52
CA ALA A 58 4.99 1.01 -0.27
C ALA A 58 6.37 1.68 -0.16
N ASP A 59 7.11 1.82 -1.26
CA ASP A 59 8.42 2.48 -1.28
C ASP A 59 8.36 3.94 -0.79
N LEU A 60 7.21 4.61 -0.97
CA LEU A 60 6.98 5.98 -0.48
C LEU A 60 6.65 6.05 1.01
N LEU A 61 6.17 4.94 1.59
CA LEU A 61 5.82 4.82 3.00
C LEU A 61 6.97 4.28 3.86
N ARG A 62 7.90 3.52 3.26
CA ARG A 62 9.07 3.01 3.99
C ARG A 62 9.85 4.14 4.64
N GLN A 63 10.14 3.98 5.92
CA GLN A 63 11.01 4.90 6.63
C GLN A 63 12.45 4.65 6.18
N VAL A 64 13.10 5.68 5.66
CA VAL A 64 14.56 5.71 5.65
C VAL A 64 14.95 6.33 7.00
N PRO A 65 15.90 5.74 7.76
CA PRO A 65 16.39 6.34 8.99
C PRO A 65 16.81 7.78 8.70
N ASP A 66 16.10 8.72 9.31
CA ASP A 66 16.42 10.14 9.27
C ASP A 66 16.41 10.61 10.72
N ASP A 67 17.60 10.81 11.27
CA ASP A 67 17.85 11.17 12.68
C ASP A 67 17.21 12.51 13.08
N SER A 68 16.58 13.22 12.15
CA SER A 68 16.05 14.57 12.32
C SER A 68 14.52 14.69 12.31
N ARG A 69 13.77 13.58 12.22
CA ARG A 69 12.32 13.64 12.01
C ARG A 69 11.52 13.75 13.33
N LYS A 70 11.00 14.95 13.62
CA LYS A 70 9.94 15.14 14.62
C LYS A 70 8.64 14.48 14.14
N GLN A 71 8.14 13.50 14.90
CA GLN A 71 6.87 12.83 14.64
C GLN A 71 5.73 13.87 14.63
N SER A 72 4.93 13.87 13.55
CA SER A 72 3.70 14.66 13.47
C SER A 72 2.61 13.95 14.26
N GLY A 73 1.93 14.68 15.14
CA GLY A 73 0.94 14.18 16.10
C GLY A 73 -0.34 13.64 15.46
N TYR A 74 -0.24 12.46 14.84
CA TYR A 74 -1.39 11.61 14.57
C TYR A 74 -1.50 10.59 15.70
N THR A 75 -2.48 10.78 16.58
CA THR A 75 -2.78 9.81 17.64
C THR A 75 -3.61 8.66 17.05
N ALA A 76 -2.97 7.77 16.31
CA ALA A 76 -3.26 6.34 16.53
C ALA A 76 -2.57 5.95 17.84
N PRO A 77 -2.95 4.86 18.53
CA PRO A 77 -2.03 4.25 19.49
C PRO A 77 -0.67 4.14 18.79
N ALA A 78 0.37 4.77 19.34
CA ALA A 78 1.67 4.87 18.68
C ALA A 78 2.22 3.49 18.27
N ASP A 79 1.78 2.46 18.97
CA ASP A 79 2.08 1.05 18.75
C ASP A 79 1.55 0.53 17.40
N ASP A 80 0.33 0.92 16.98
CA ASP A 80 -0.31 0.40 15.76
C ASP A 80 0.42 0.86 14.49
N VAL A 81 0.81 2.14 14.45
CA VAL A 81 1.49 2.74 13.29
C VAL A 81 2.92 2.25 13.19
N GLN A 82 3.62 2.16 14.33
CA GLN A 82 4.99 1.67 14.35
C GLN A 82 5.07 0.19 13.98
N GLN A 83 4.13 -0.63 14.46
CA GLN A 83 4.03 -2.04 14.11
C GLN A 83 3.67 -2.26 12.62
N ALA A 84 2.76 -1.45 12.08
CA ALA A 84 2.46 -1.49 10.64
C ALA A 84 3.68 -1.12 9.77
N LEU A 85 4.48 -0.16 10.22
CA LEU A 85 5.70 0.26 9.53
C LEU A 85 6.81 -0.79 9.65
N GLU A 86 6.97 -1.41 10.81
CA GLU A 86 7.90 -2.51 11.01
C GLU A 86 7.55 -3.67 10.08
N TRP A 87 6.29 -4.09 10.04
CA TRP A 87 5.80 -5.11 9.09
C TRP A 87 6.06 -4.74 7.63
N LEU A 88 5.81 -3.48 7.24
CA LEU A 88 6.03 -3.02 5.86
C LEU A 88 7.51 -3.09 5.44
N ASN A 89 8.41 -2.86 6.38
CA ASN A 89 9.86 -2.86 6.14
C ASN A 89 10.47 -4.26 6.20
N THR A 90 9.79 -5.24 6.79
CA THR A 90 10.23 -6.64 6.83
C THR A 90 10.15 -7.28 5.42
N PRO A 91 11.22 -7.95 4.96
CA PRO A 91 11.21 -8.71 3.70
C PRO A 91 10.06 -9.72 3.70
N ALA A 92 9.39 -9.92 2.56
CA ALA A 92 8.24 -10.83 2.49
C ALA A 92 8.56 -12.24 3.02
N SER A 93 9.80 -12.71 2.86
CA SER A 93 10.29 -13.99 3.37
C SER A 93 10.38 -14.07 4.89
N ASP A 94 10.54 -12.93 5.57
CA ASP A 94 10.74 -12.83 7.03
C ASP A 94 9.49 -12.26 7.73
N ARG A 95 8.44 -11.94 6.98
CA ARG A 95 7.13 -11.61 7.55
C ARG A 95 6.56 -12.90 8.12
N GLY A 96 6.67 -13.05 9.44
CA GLY A 96 5.97 -14.10 10.18
C GLY A 96 4.46 -13.90 10.14
N GLU A 97 3.78 -14.34 11.19
CA GLU A 97 2.34 -14.14 11.35
C GLU A 97 1.98 -12.64 11.27
N LEU A 98 0.85 -12.32 10.61
CA LEU A 98 0.38 -10.94 10.50
C LEU A 98 0.30 -10.30 11.90
N PRO A 99 0.74 -9.05 12.10
CA PRO A 99 0.53 -8.38 13.37
C PRO A 99 -0.97 -8.42 13.67
N PRO A 100 -1.37 -8.68 14.93
CA PRO A 100 -2.77 -8.74 15.27
C PRO A 100 -3.42 -7.44 14.84
N PHE A 101 -4.47 -7.54 14.02
CA PHE A 101 -5.29 -6.37 13.72
C PHE A 101 -5.71 -5.75 15.06
N PRO A 102 -5.66 -4.42 15.21
CA PRO A 102 -6.03 -3.82 16.47
C PRO A 102 -7.45 -4.31 16.82
N PRO A 103 -7.76 -4.60 18.10
CA PRO A 103 -8.98 -5.31 18.50
C PRO A 103 -10.29 -4.58 18.11
N ASN A 104 -10.19 -3.32 17.67
CA ASN A 104 -11.28 -2.50 17.14
C ASN A 104 -11.25 -2.33 15.60
N ALA A 105 -10.38 -3.04 14.88
CA ALA A 105 -10.31 -3.03 13.43
C ALA A 105 -11.56 -3.68 12.86
N ARG A 106 -12.51 -2.84 12.44
CA ARG A 106 -13.64 -3.27 11.61
C ARG A 106 -13.24 -3.17 10.16
N ILE A 107 -12.67 -4.24 9.62
CA ILE A 107 -12.55 -4.40 8.17
C ILE A 107 -13.92 -4.88 7.68
N GLY A 108 -14.71 -3.96 7.14
CA GLY A 108 -15.94 -4.33 6.42
C GLY A 108 -15.61 -5.23 5.21
N PRO A 109 -16.61 -5.88 4.60
CA PRO A 109 -16.37 -6.79 3.48
C PRO A 109 -15.55 -6.11 2.38
N ILE A 110 -14.37 -6.65 2.10
CA ILE A 110 -13.51 -6.18 1.02
C ILE A 110 -14.11 -6.66 -0.29
N ARG A 111 -14.66 -5.74 -1.10
CA ARG A 111 -15.03 -6.04 -2.48
C ARG A 111 -13.87 -5.71 -3.41
N LEU A 112 -13.16 -6.74 -3.85
CA LEU A 112 -12.13 -6.65 -4.88
C LEU A 112 -12.78 -6.80 -6.26
N LYS A 113 -12.59 -5.79 -7.11
CA LYS A 113 -12.94 -5.85 -8.53
C LYS A 113 -11.65 -5.92 -9.33
N VAL A 114 -11.36 -7.09 -9.92
CA VAL A 114 -10.20 -7.25 -10.79
C VAL A 114 -10.62 -7.00 -12.22
N ARG A 115 -9.90 -6.10 -12.89
CA ARG A 115 -10.05 -5.83 -14.32
C ARG A 115 -8.85 -6.42 -15.05
N VAL A 116 -9.06 -7.53 -15.75
CA VAL A 116 -8.00 -8.16 -16.56
C VAL A 116 -8.04 -7.56 -17.97
N ARG A 117 -6.87 -7.14 -18.49
CA ARG A 117 -6.70 -6.80 -19.91
C ARG A 117 -5.83 -7.86 -20.56
N ALA A 118 -6.46 -8.80 -21.25
CA ALA A 118 -5.84 -9.60 -22.30
C ALA A 118 -6.49 -9.14 -23.61
N ASP A 119 -5.73 -8.49 -24.49
CA ASP A 119 -5.99 -8.22 -25.91
C ASP A 119 -7.47 -8.06 -26.33
N GLY A 120 -8.27 -7.35 -25.52
CA GLY A 120 -9.73 -7.43 -25.57
C GLY A 120 -10.43 -6.53 -24.54
N PRO A 121 -11.78 -6.51 -24.53
CA PRO A 121 -12.55 -5.66 -23.62
C PRO A 121 -12.32 -6.08 -22.16
N PRO A 122 -12.22 -5.11 -21.23
CA PRO A 122 -11.97 -5.41 -19.83
C PRO A 122 -13.08 -6.27 -19.23
N ILE A 123 -12.70 -7.42 -18.66
CA ILE A 123 -13.62 -8.31 -17.95
C ILE A 123 -13.63 -7.89 -16.47
N GLU A 124 -14.82 -7.75 -15.91
CA GLU A 124 -15.03 -7.48 -14.48
C GLU A 124 -15.33 -8.81 -13.78
N ILE A 125 -14.44 -9.23 -12.87
CA ILE A 125 -14.59 -10.46 -12.10
C ILE A 125 -15.00 -10.07 -10.67
N ASP A 126 -16.17 -10.55 -10.24
CA ASP A 126 -16.55 -10.53 -8.83
C ASP A 126 -15.86 -11.70 -8.13
N LEU A 127 -14.99 -11.39 -7.19
CA LEU A 127 -14.19 -12.39 -6.48
C LEU A 127 -14.91 -12.97 -5.27
N VAL A 128 -16.04 -12.39 -4.83
CA VAL A 128 -16.75 -12.87 -3.63
C VAL A 128 -17.11 -14.37 -3.73
N PRO A 129 -17.72 -14.87 -4.82
CA PRO A 129 -18.07 -16.28 -4.93
C PRO A 129 -16.86 -17.22 -5.07
N LEU A 130 -15.72 -16.71 -5.52
CA LEU A 130 -14.49 -17.50 -5.69
C LEU A 130 -13.74 -17.69 -4.36
N LEU A 131 -13.85 -16.73 -3.45
CA LEU A 131 -13.23 -16.79 -2.13
C LEU A 131 -13.99 -17.70 -1.16
N GLU A 132 -15.31 -17.84 -1.31
CA GLU A 132 -16.14 -18.75 -0.50
C GLU A 132 -15.71 -20.23 -0.63
N ASN A 133 -15.08 -20.61 -1.76
CA ASN A 133 -14.62 -21.99 -1.99
C ASN A 133 -13.20 -22.28 -1.44
N LEU A 134 -12.43 -21.26 -1.05
CA LEU A 134 -11.07 -21.44 -0.53
C LEU A 134 -11.04 -21.87 0.94
N ASP A 135 -12.04 -21.45 1.73
CA ASP A 135 -12.17 -21.82 3.15
C ASP A 135 -12.55 -23.31 3.33
N SER A 136 -13.11 -23.94 2.29
CA SER A 136 -13.60 -25.33 2.36
C SER A 136 -12.54 -26.40 2.08
N THR A 137 -11.26 -26.03 1.93
CA THR A 137 -10.18 -27.00 1.58
C THR A 137 -9.27 -27.36 2.76
N GLN A 138 -9.60 -26.96 4.00
CA GLN A 138 -8.88 -27.36 5.21
C GLN A 138 -9.79 -28.17 6.16
N ASP A 139 -10.41 -29.24 5.68
CA ASP A 139 -11.01 -30.27 6.55
C ASP A 139 -10.88 -31.61 5.84
N GLY A 140 -9.67 -32.16 5.85
CA GLY A 140 -9.35 -33.43 5.19
C GLY A 140 -7.89 -33.82 5.41
N GLU A 141 -7.39 -33.72 6.64
CA GLU A 141 -6.23 -34.53 7.01
C GLU A 141 -6.74 -35.93 7.30
N ASP A 142 -6.33 -36.83 6.40
CA ASP A 142 -6.65 -38.24 6.39
C ASP A 142 -6.39 -38.89 7.75
N GLU A 143 -7.45 -39.49 8.28
CA GLU A 143 -7.43 -40.61 9.21
C GLU A 143 -6.57 -41.72 8.59
N ILE A 144 -5.27 -41.74 8.90
CA ILE A 144 -4.43 -42.91 8.66
C ILE A 144 -4.77 -43.91 9.77
N ASP A 145 -5.86 -44.62 9.56
CA ASP A 145 -6.13 -45.90 10.21
C ASP A 145 -5.33 -46.97 9.45
N GLY A 146 -4.45 -47.65 10.15
CA GLY A 146 -3.46 -48.55 9.57
C GLY A 146 -2.76 -49.39 10.63
N ASP A 147 -3.56 -50.23 11.28
CA ASP A 147 -3.17 -51.37 12.11
C ASP A 147 -2.28 -52.35 11.31
N ASP A 148 -1.13 -52.72 11.89
CA ASP A 148 -0.46 -54.04 12.02
C ASP A 148 1.09 -53.93 12.15
#